data_AF-A0A5E4DE03-F1
#
_entry.id   AF-A0A5E4DE03-F1
#
_cell.length_a   1.000
_cell.length_b   1.000
_cell.length_c   1.000
_cell.angle_alpha   90.00
_cell.angle_beta   90.00
_cell.angle_gamma   90.00
#
_symmetry.space_group_name_H-M   'P 1'
#
loop_
_entity.id
_entity.type
_entity.pdbx_description
1 polymer ?
#
loop_
_entity_poly.entity_id
_entity_poly.type
_entity_poly.pdbx_seq_one_letter_code
_entity_poly.pdbx_strand_id
1 'polypeptide(L)'
;NLQKKNEECEKGSDSKKVKVQKVQSSSQKSYLALRLKDQDLRDSRQQAAKAFIHNCLYGPGTNRTTVNKFLSLDNKRLPVKKAAAQFLNHAWGIQKKQNAKRFKRRWMFRKMKTNKSK
;
A
#
# COMPACT_ATOMS: atom_id res chain seq x y z
N ASN A 1 11.30 21.24 -12.32
CA ASN A 1 12.23 20.26 -12.92
C ASN A 1 11.70 18.86 -12.64
N LEU A 2 10.86 18.31 -13.52
CA LEU A 2 10.32 16.95 -13.43
C LEU A 2 10.12 16.42 -14.86
N GLN A 3 11.14 15.70 -15.36
CA GLN A 3 11.13 15.03 -16.66
C GLN A 3 10.24 13.77 -16.57
N LYS A 4 9.24 13.67 -17.43
CA LYS A 4 8.51 12.40 -17.68
C LYS A 4 9.27 11.61 -18.75
N LYS A 5 9.78 10.43 -18.38
CA LYS A 5 10.24 9.42 -19.33
C LYS A 5 9.02 8.73 -19.93
N ASN A 6 8.95 8.70 -21.25
CA ASN A 6 8.05 7.81 -21.99
C ASN A 6 8.83 6.52 -22.26
N GLU A 7 8.29 5.40 -21.81
CA GLU A 7 8.72 4.06 -22.23
C GLU A 7 8.01 3.75 -23.55
N GLU A 8 8.80 3.54 -24.60
CA GLU A 8 8.32 3.23 -25.94
C GLU A 8 8.38 1.70 -26.13
N CYS A 9 7.23 1.12 -26.46
CA CYS A 9 7.05 -0.32 -26.64
C CYS A 9 7.20 -0.61 -28.14
N GLU A 10 8.39 -1.05 -28.54
CA GLU A 10 8.72 -1.49 -29.89
C GLU A 10 7.83 -2.69 -30.32
N LYS A 11 6.98 -2.50 -31.33
CA LYS A 11 6.28 -3.58 -32.03
C LYS A 11 6.70 -3.58 -33.50
N GLY A 12 7.18 -4.74 -33.91
CA GLY A 12 7.87 -5.00 -35.17
C GLY A 12 7.12 -4.59 -36.43
N SER A 13 7.91 -4.12 -37.39
CA SER A 13 7.54 -3.69 -38.71
C SER A 13 7.11 -4.86 -39.61
N ASP A 14 5.95 -4.73 -40.25
CA ASP A 14 5.70 -5.39 -41.53
C ASP A 14 5.25 -4.36 -42.55
N SER A 15 6.06 -4.20 -43.60
CA SER A 15 6.03 -3.09 -44.54
C SER A 15 5.10 -3.39 -45.72
N LYS A 16 3.92 -2.78 -45.76
CA LYS A 16 3.12 -2.61 -46.98
C LYS A 16 2.88 -1.13 -47.25
N LYS A 17 3.54 -0.62 -48.28
CA LYS A 17 3.49 0.77 -48.74
C LYS A 17 2.11 1.09 -49.32
N VAL A 18 1.21 1.64 -48.51
CA VAL A 18 0.01 2.31 -49.00
C VAL A 18 0.29 3.81 -49.02
N LYS A 19 0.17 4.41 -50.20
CA LYS A 19 0.34 5.84 -50.45
C LYS A 19 -0.84 6.60 -49.85
N VAL A 20 -0.80 6.83 -48.54
CA VAL A 20 -1.78 7.68 -47.83
C VAL A 20 -1.37 9.14 -48.05
N GLN A 21 -2.29 9.91 -48.64
CA GLN A 21 -2.14 11.35 -48.80
C GLN A 21 -1.76 11.99 -47.46
N LYS A 22 -0.71 12.82 -47.49
CA LYS A 22 -0.26 13.63 -46.36
C LYS A 22 -1.34 14.67 -46.06
N VAL A 23 -2.34 14.29 -45.27
CA VAL A 23 -3.26 15.24 -44.64
C VAL A 23 -2.39 16.10 -43.75
N GLN A 24 -2.27 17.39 -44.10
CA GLN A 24 -1.62 18.37 -43.24
C GLN A 24 -2.30 18.29 -41.88
N SER A 25 -1.58 17.78 -40.89
CA SER A 25 -2.01 17.81 -39.50
C SER A 25 -2.06 19.28 -39.09
N SER A 26 -3.21 19.93 -39.28
CA SER A 26 -3.49 21.17 -38.60
C SER A 26 -3.36 20.84 -37.11
N SER A 27 -2.39 21.47 -36.46
CA SER A 27 -2.20 21.34 -35.03
C SER A 27 -3.41 21.97 -34.35
N GLN A 28 -4.51 21.23 -34.25
CA GLN A 28 -5.70 21.63 -33.51
C GLN A 28 -5.25 21.83 -32.06
N LYS A 29 -5.17 23.09 -31.64
CA LYS A 29 -4.89 23.44 -30.25
C LYS A 29 -6.05 22.91 -29.42
N SER A 30 -5.81 21.83 -28.68
CA SER A 30 -6.76 21.32 -27.71
C SER A 30 -6.68 22.18 -26.44
N TYR A 31 -7.78 22.85 -26.13
CA TYR A 31 -7.90 23.63 -24.89
C TYR A 31 -8.59 22.77 -23.83
N LEU A 32 -7.92 22.53 -22.71
CA LEU A 32 -8.53 21.92 -21.53
C LEU A 32 -9.10 23.02 -20.64
N ALA A 33 -10.43 23.14 -20.61
CA ALA A 33 -11.11 23.98 -19.64
C ALA A 33 -11.13 23.28 -18.28
N LEU A 34 -10.33 23.79 -17.33
CA LEU A 34 -10.32 23.32 -15.94
C LEU A 34 -10.91 24.40 -15.04
N ARG A 35 -11.92 24.03 -14.24
CA ARG A 35 -12.46 24.90 -13.20
C ARG A 35 -11.55 24.87 -11.99
N LEU A 36 -10.93 26.00 -11.66
CA LEU A 36 -9.95 26.13 -10.58
C LEU A 36 -10.45 25.60 -9.22
N LYS A 37 -11.75 25.77 -8.92
CA LYS A 37 -12.38 25.37 -7.65
C LYS A 37 -12.63 23.87 -7.51
N ASP A 38 -12.62 23.14 -8.62
CA ASP A 38 -12.86 21.69 -8.60
C ASP A 38 -11.56 20.92 -8.32
N GLN A 39 -10.41 21.60 -8.37
CA GLN A 39 -9.09 21.01 -8.10
C GLN A 39 -8.98 20.54 -6.65
N ASP A 40 -9.28 21.42 -5.69
CA ASP A 40 -9.21 21.12 -4.25
C ASP A 40 -10.20 20.02 -3.85
N LEU A 41 -11.41 20.03 -4.43
CA LEU A 41 -12.43 19.00 -4.21
C LEU A 41 -12.00 17.65 -4.78
N ARG A 42 -11.38 17.62 -5.98
CA ARG A 42 -10.79 16.39 -6.54
C ARG A 42 -9.66 15.88 -5.68
N ASP A 43 -8.82 16.76 -5.15
CA ASP A 43 -7.67 16.39 -4.34
C ASP A 43 -8.11 15.82 -2.98
N SER A 44 -9.12 16.42 -2.35
CA SER A 44 -9.74 15.87 -1.13
C SER A 44 -10.36 14.49 -1.36
N ARG A 45 -11.14 14.33 -2.44
CA ARG A 45 -11.76 13.02 -2.77
C ARG A 45 -10.71 11.96 -3.11
N GLN A 46 -9.65 12.33 -3.83
CA GLN A 46 -8.53 11.43 -4.10
C GLN A 46 -7.79 11.04 -2.81
N GLN A 47 -7.58 11.98 -1.91
CA GLN A 47 -6.93 11.72 -0.64
C GLN A 47 -7.78 10.79 0.23
N ALA A 48 -9.09 11.02 0.29
CA ALA A 48 -10.03 10.14 0.96
C ALA A 48 -10.01 8.72 0.36
N ALA A 49 -10.00 8.60 -0.98
CA ALA A 49 -9.92 7.31 -1.66
C ALA A 49 -8.60 6.59 -1.37
N LYS A 50 -7.46 7.30 -1.39
CA LYS A 50 -6.14 6.74 -1.04
C LYS A 50 -6.12 6.25 0.41
N ALA A 51 -6.66 7.05 1.34
CA ALA A 51 -6.76 6.67 2.74
C ALA A 51 -7.66 5.44 2.94
N PHE A 52 -8.79 5.38 2.25
CA PHE A 52 -9.70 4.23 2.29
C PHE A 52 -8.99 2.94 1.83
N ILE A 53 -8.36 2.96 0.66
CA ILE A 53 -7.61 1.81 0.13
C ILE A 53 -6.50 1.41 1.10
N HIS A 54 -5.77 2.40 1.64
CA HIS A 54 -4.71 2.14 2.60
C HIS A 54 -5.24 1.48 3.88
N ASN A 55 -6.32 1.97 4.47
CA ASN A 55 -6.87 1.42 5.70
C ASN A 55 -7.42 0.00 5.50
N CYS A 56 -8.09 -0.26 4.38
CA CYS A 56 -8.64 -1.57 4.06
C CYS A 56 -7.55 -2.61 3.74
N LEU A 57 -6.48 -2.21 3.05
CA LEU A 57 -5.47 -3.17 2.55
C LEU A 57 -4.19 -3.21 3.37
N TYR A 58 -3.73 -2.09 3.91
CA TYR A 58 -2.42 -1.93 4.54
C TYR A 58 -2.52 -1.36 5.97
N GLY A 59 -3.74 -1.23 6.49
CA GLY A 59 -4.03 -0.69 7.81
C GLY A 59 -3.75 -1.67 8.95
N PRO A 60 -3.92 -1.24 10.21
CA PRO A 60 -3.76 -2.09 11.38
C PRO A 60 -4.63 -3.35 11.30
N GLY A 61 -4.06 -4.51 11.61
CA GLY A 61 -4.78 -5.80 11.57
C GLY A 61 -4.85 -6.45 10.18
N THR A 62 -4.42 -5.76 9.12
CA THR A 62 -4.26 -6.37 7.80
C THR A 62 -2.94 -7.13 7.70
N ASN A 63 -2.95 -8.26 7.00
CA ASN A 63 -1.77 -9.10 6.83
C ASN A 63 -1.02 -8.85 5.52
N ARG A 64 -1.27 -7.71 4.85
CA ARG A 64 -0.67 -7.37 3.55
C ARG A 64 0.41 -6.31 3.72
N THR A 65 1.55 -6.51 3.08
CA THR A 65 2.66 -5.55 3.07
C THR A 65 2.56 -4.60 1.87
N THR A 66 3.06 -3.37 2.03
CA THR A 66 3.13 -2.42 0.91
C THR A 66 4.23 -2.83 -0.06
N VAL A 67 4.09 -2.45 -1.34
CA VAL A 67 5.06 -2.76 -2.40
C VAL A 67 6.47 -2.31 -2.03
N ASN A 68 6.62 -1.08 -1.52
CA ASN A 68 7.91 -0.54 -1.12
C ASN A 68 8.54 -1.34 0.03
N LYS A 69 7.74 -1.83 0.98
CA LYS A 69 8.22 -2.68 2.08
C LYS A 69 8.58 -4.08 1.60
N PHE A 70 7.84 -4.62 0.63
CA PHE A 70 8.12 -5.94 0.06
C PHE A 70 9.38 -5.93 -0.81
N LEU A 71 9.60 -4.86 -1.57
CA LEU A 71 10.74 -4.72 -2.48
C LEU A 71 11.96 -4.01 -1.85
N SER A 72 11.88 -3.62 -0.58
CA SER A 72 12.98 -2.95 0.12
C SER A 72 14.21 -3.83 0.24
N LEU A 73 15.39 -3.20 0.32
CA LEU A 73 16.65 -3.91 0.58
C LEU A 73 16.61 -4.66 1.91
N ASP A 74 15.96 -4.09 2.93
CA ASP A 74 15.77 -4.75 4.22
C ASP A 74 15.07 -6.09 4.08
N ASN A 75 13.98 -6.16 3.29
CA ASN A 75 13.28 -7.42 3.07
C ASN A 75 14.12 -8.41 2.26
N LYS A 76 14.89 -7.92 1.29
CA LYS A 76 15.75 -8.74 0.41
C LYS A 76 16.93 -9.36 1.17
N ARG A 77 17.46 -8.68 2.19
CA ARG A 77 18.60 -9.12 3.00
C ARG A 77 18.21 -10.11 4.11
N LEU A 78 16.92 -10.24 4.44
CA LEU A 78 16.48 -11.18 5.46
C LEU A 78 16.69 -12.64 5.00
N PRO A 79 17.12 -13.54 5.90
CA PRO A 79 17.25 -14.97 5.58
C PRO A 79 15.90 -15.58 5.19
N VAL A 80 14.80 -15.10 5.78
CA VAL A 80 13.43 -15.42 5.39
C VAL A 80 12.75 -14.15 4.93
N LYS A 81 12.39 -14.10 3.63
CA LYS A 81 11.73 -12.95 3.01
C LYS A 81 10.32 -12.80 3.56
N LYS A 82 9.91 -11.57 3.84
CA LYS A 82 8.52 -11.24 4.17
C LYS A 82 7.65 -11.43 2.94
N ALA A 83 6.50 -12.06 3.14
CA ALA A 83 5.51 -12.28 2.09
C ALA A 83 4.73 -10.98 1.75
N ALA A 84 4.25 -10.90 0.51
CA ALA A 84 3.38 -9.82 0.05
C ALA A 84 2.05 -9.79 0.82
N ALA A 85 1.50 -10.97 1.12
CA ALA A 85 0.36 -11.17 2.01
C ALA A 85 0.60 -12.40 2.89
N GLN A 86 0.18 -12.32 4.15
CA GLN A 86 0.21 -13.44 5.09
C GLN A 86 -1.22 -13.92 5.34
N PHE A 87 -1.43 -15.23 5.32
CA PHE A 87 -2.76 -15.80 5.61
C PHE A 87 -3.02 -15.93 7.11
N LEU A 88 -1.98 -16.18 7.89
CA LEU A 88 -2.07 -16.37 9.33
C LEU A 88 -1.32 -15.25 10.07
N ASN A 89 -1.96 -14.71 11.09
CA ASN A 89 -1.34 -13.76 12.01
C ASN A 89 -0.64 -14.52 13.14
N HIS A 90 0.68 -14.74 12.99
CA HIS A 90 1.49 -15.40 14.00
C HIS A 90 1.66 -14.59 15.31
N ALA A 91 1.45 -13.26 15.27
CA ALA A 91 1.60 -12.39 16.43
C ALA A 91 0.47 -12.58 17.47
N TRP A 92 -0.73 -12.96 17.02
CA TRP A 92 -1.88 -13.21 17.91
C TRP A 92 -1.55 -14.23 19.01
N GLY A 93 -0.93 -15.35 18.64
CA GLY A 93 -0.57 -16.41 19.59
C GLY A 93 0.44 -15.94 20.65
N ILE A 94 1.43 -15.14 20.23
CA ILE A 94 2.44 -14.56 21.11
C ILE A 94 1.79 -13.61 22.12
N GLN A 95 0.91 -12.72 21.64
CA GLN A 95 0.20 -11.76 22.50
C GLN A 95 -0.69 -12.48 23.52
N LYS A 96 -1.45 -13.51 23.10
CA LYS A 96 -2.30 -14.30 24.01
C LYS A 96 -1.47 -15.00 25.08
N LYS A 97 -0.33 -15.58 24.71
CA LYS A 97 0.63 -16.21 25.64
C LYS A 97 1.18 -15.20 26.65
N GLN A 98 1.53 -13.99 26.21
CA GLN A 98 2.02 -12.94 27.10
C GLN A 98 0.93 -12.44 28.06
N ASN A 99 -0.30 -12.26 27.58
CA ASN A 99 -1.44 -11.87 28.39
C ASN A 99 -1.77 -12.93 29.45
N ALA A 100 -1.74 -14.22 29.08
CA ALA A 100 -1.93 -15.32 30.04
C ALA A 100 -0.85 -15.31 31.14
N LYS A 101 0.42 -15.09 30.78
CA LYS A 101 1.51 -14.94 31.76
C LYS A 101 1.28 -13.75 32.71
N ARG A 102 0.89 -12.59 32.17
CA ARG A 102 0.58 -11.39 32.97
C ARG A 102 -0.61 -11.64 33.90
N PHE A 103 -1.65 -12.30 33.42
CA PHE A 103 -2.82 -12.67 34.23
C PHE A 103 -2.42 -13.59 35.37
N LYS A 104 -1.67 -14.66 35.12
CA LYS A 104 -1.18 -15.58 36.18
C LYS A 104 -0.42 -14.83 37.26
N ARG A 105 0.50 -13.92 36.90
CA ARG A 105 1.25 -13.10 37.86
C ARG A 105 0.32 -12.23 38.72
N ARG A 106 -0.63 -11.52 38.09
CA ARG A 106 -1.61 -10.67 38.82
C ARG A 106 -2.51 -11.50 39.73
N TRP A 107 -2.97 -12.66 39.27
CA TRP A 107 -3.81 -13.55 40.04
C TRP A 107 -3.08 -14.09 41.28
N MET A 108 -1.84 -14.55 41.12
CA MET A 108 -1.00 -15.00 42.25
C MET A 108 -0.79 -13.87 43.27
N PHE A 109 -0.44 -12.66 42.82
CA PHE A 109 -0.27 -11.51 43.71
C PHE A 109 -1.54 -11.19 44.50
N ARG A 110 -2.71 -11.25 43.85
CA ARG A 110 -4.00 -11.00 44.51
C ARG A 110 -4.32 -12.09 45.54
N LYS A 111 -4.07 -13.36 45.23
CA LYS A 111 -4.26 -14.49 46.17
C LYS A 111 -3.28 -14.46 47.34
N MET A 112 -2.02 -14.07 47.11
CA MET A 112 -1.02 -13.96 48.18
C MET A 112 -1.31 -12.78 49.11
N LYS A 113 -1.85 -11.67 48.60
CA LYS A 113 -2.29 -10.54 49.44
C LYS A 113 -3.46 -10.90 50.36
N THR A 114 -4.43 -11.68 49.88
CA THR A 114 -5.58 -12.10 50.69
C THR A 114 -5.20 -13.08 51.81
N ASN A 115 -4.12 -13.84 51.64
CA ASN A 115 -3.65 -14.79 52.66
C ASN A 115 -2.79 -14.16 53.75
N LYS A 116 -2.27 -12.94 53.55
CA LYS A 116 -1.48 -12.19 54.55
C LYS A 116 -2.32 -11.25 55.43
N SER A 117 -3.61 -11.10 55.11
CA SER A 117 -4.56 -10.23 55.80
C SER A 117 -5.57 -11.00 56.66
N LYS A 118 -5.35 -12.31 56.81
CA LYS A 118 -6.00 -13.18 57.80
C LYS A 118 -4.95 -13.52 58.84
#